data_AF-A0A2N2HEU3-F1
#
_entry.id   AF-A0A2N2HEU3-F1
#
_cell.length_a   1.000
_cell.length_b   1.000
_cell.length_c   1.000
_cell.angle_alpha   90.00
_cell.angle_beta   90.00
_cell.angle_gamma   90.00
#
_symmetry.space_group_name_H-M   'P 1'
#
loop_
_entity.id
_entity.type
_entity.pdbx_description
1 polymer ?
#
loop_
_entity_poly.entity_id
_entity_poly.type
_entity_poly.pdbx_seq_one_letter_code
_entity_poly.pdbx_strand_id
1 'polypeptide(L)'
;AGPFHLTPFAHWVEPSMQSGLKLVTAIEKGEELTKLEHLLLIPGVLAFLIGSVGAYWVYYVKGGEPARQAAKAAGGLYRLVLDKWRIDELYEATVLGAIDSLAETAALFDKWVIDGVLARLTALVVQSFGSLFRSFQTGRVQMYAAVMVVGLFAMGAFFATAHGELVVSKDEPGGMYVVEAAPGLGYKYRWDRDGDGTWDNPRLEQDETWTLLQKVQVKVPPGEEMKVRVEVQNVFKMTEVKEIVLRRPLPDKSKPDQVGMTVPIEVSP
;
A
#
# COMPACT_ATOMS: atom_id res chain seq x y z
N ALA A 1 41.48 39.05 -28.67
CA ALA A 1 40.42 38.02 -28.68
C ALA A 1 40.55 37.21 -27.40
N GLY A 2 39.57 37.29 -26.50
CA GLY A 2 39.60 36.52 -25.24
C GLY A 2 39.22 35.06 -25.47
N PRO A 3 39.56 34.14 -24.54
CA PRO A 3 39.41 32.69 -24.70
C PRO A 3 37.95 32.16 -24.65
N PHE A 4 36.94 33.02 -24.58
CA PHE A 4 35.53 32.64 -24.52
C PHE A 4 34.77 33.16 -25.74
N HIS A 5 34.35 32.24 -26.61
CA HIS A 5 33.49 32.54 -27.76
C HIS A 5 32.04 32.64 -27.30
N LEU A 6 31.62 33.82 -26.83
CA LEU A 6 30.24 34.11 -26.42
C LEU A 6 29.27 34.25 -27.60
N THR A 7 29.76 34.13 -28.84
CA THR A 7 28.97 34.31 -30.07
C THR A 7 27.77 33.37 -30.22
N PRO A 8 27.81 32.07 -29.83
CA PRO A 8 26.65 31.20 -29.96
C PRO A 8 25.55 31.54 -28.94
N PHE A 9 25.92 31.90 -27.71
CA PHE A 9 24.99 32.31 -26.67
C PHE A 9 24.36 33.67 -27.02
N ALA A 10 25.15 34.62 -27.52
CA ALA A 10 24.65 35.89 -28.02
C ALA A 10 23.60 35.68 -29.12
N HIS A 11 23.90 34.83 -30.12
CA HIS A 11 22.96 34.53 -31.21
C HIS A 11 21.68 33.79 -30.75
N TRP A 12 21.75 33.04 -29.64
CA TRP A 12 20.59 32.37 -29.04
C TRP A 12 19.67 33.33 -28.28
N VAL A 13 20.23 34.34 -27.60
CA VAL A 13 19.47 35.37 -26.87
C VAL A 13 19.00 36.50 -27.79
N GLU A 14 19.68 36.71 -28.92
CA GLU A 14 19.39 37.76 -29.91
C GLU A 14 17.89 37.87 -30.27
N PRO A 15 17.13 36.79 -30.56
CA PRO A 15 15.74 36.90 -30.99
C PRO A 15 14.80 37.41 -29.88
N SER A 16 15.05 37.07 -28.61
CA SER A 16 14.22 37.54 -27.47
C SER A 16 14.56 38.98 -27.10
N MET A 17 15.81 39.39 -27.32
CA MET A 17 16.26 40.77 -27.12
C MET A 17 15.97 41.69 -28.30
N GLN A 18 15.74 41.18 -29.52
CA GLN A 18 15.49 41.99 -30.72
C GLN A 18 14.35 43.01 -30.55
N SER A 19 13.29 42.68 -29.80
CA SER A 19 12.20 43.63 -29.51
C SER A 19 12.66 44.77 -28.60
N GLY A 20 13.44 44.46 -27.57
CA GLY A 20 14.06 45.44 -26.68
C GLY A 20 15.16 46.25 -27.39
N LEU A 21 15.99 45.63 -28.21
CA LEU A 21 17.04 46.27 -28.99
C LEU A 21 16.47 47.20 -30.06
N LYS A 22 15.37 46.82 -30.74
CA LYS A 22 14.65 47.69 -31.68
C LYS A 22 14.03 48.88 -30.98
N LEU A 23 13.50 48.70 -29.76
CA LEU A 23 13.02 49.80 -28.92
C LEU A 23 14.17 50.72 -28.50
N VAL A 24 15.28 50.18 -28.00
CA VAL A 24 16.45 50.97 -27.54
C VAL A 24 17.12 51.70 -28.71
N THR A 25 17.30 51.06 -29.87
CA THR A 25 17.87 51.72 -31.07
C THR A 25 16.89 52.68 -31.75
N ALA A 26 15.58 52.49 -31.60
CA ALA A 26 14.59 53.49 -31.99
C ALA A 26 14.63 54.70 -31.03
N ILE A 27 14.77 54.48 -29.72
CA ILE A 27 14.98 55.50 -28.68
C ILE A 27 16.25 56.32 -28.96
N GLU A 28 17.35 55.64 -29.31
CA GLU A 28 18.64 56.27 -29.60
C GLU A 28 18.64 57.10 -30.89
N LYS A 29 17.77 56.79 -31.87
CA LYS A 29 17.66 57.52 -33.15
C LYS A 29 16.50 58.52 -33.21
N GLY A 30 15.66 58.60 -32.18
CA GLY A 30 14.42 59.37 -32.21
C GLY A 30 14.49 60.65 -31.38
N GLU A 31 14.58 61.81 -32.03
CA GLU A 31 14.31 63.14 -31.44
C GLU A 31 12.89 63.21 -30.81
N GLU A 32 11.97 62.35 -31.27
CA GLU A 32 10.62 62.16 -30.73
C GLU A 32 10.58 61.33 -29.42
N LEU A 33 11.59 60.50 -29.13
CA LEU A 33 11.63 59.69 -27.91
C LEU A 33 12.22 60.47 -26.72
N THR A 34 13.09 61.44 -26.97
CA THR A 34 13.50 62.42 -25.95
C THR A 34 12.30 63.23 -25.43
N LYS A 35 11.35 63.57 -26.31
CA LYS A 35 10.09 64.22 -25.91
C LYS A 35 9.23 63.30 -25.03
N LEU A 36 9.17 62.00 -25.32
CA LEU A 36 8.45 60.99 -24.52
C LEU A 36 9.15 60.72 -23.17
N GLU A 37 10.48 60.71 -23.13
CA GLU A 37 11.25 60.62 -21.88
C GLU A 37 10.98 61.81 -20.97
N HIS A 38 11.01 63.03 -21.50
CA HIS A 38 10.62 64.21 -20.75
C HIS A 38 9.14 64.16 -20.34
N LEU A 39 8.25 63.66 -21.19
CA LEU A 39 6.82 63.51 -20.89
C LEU A 39 6.57 62.59 -19.68
N LEU A 40 7.38 61.55 -19.48
CA LEU A 40 7.26 60.59 -18.36
C LEU A 40 8.07 61.01 -17.13
N LEU A 41 9.24 61.62 -17.34
CA LEU A 41 10.15 62.03 -16.27
C LEU A 41 9.66 63.28 -15.57
N ILE A 42 9.17 64.27 -16.31
CA ILE A 42 8.68 65.55 -15.75
C ILE A 42 7.57 65.32 -14.71
N PRO A 43 6.48 64.56 -14.96
CA PRO A 43 5.45 64.36 -13.95
C PRO A 43 5.94 63.56 -12.74
N GLY A 44 6.85 62.59 -12.91
CA GLY A 44 7.45 61.85 -11.81
C GLY A 44 8.32 62.73 -10.90
N VAL A 45 9.18 63.56 -11.51
CA VAL A 45 10.02 64.53 -10.78
C VAL A 45 9.16 65.60 -10.12
N LEU A 46 8.13 66.12 -10.80
CA LEU A 46 7.19 67.06 -10.21
C LEU A 46 6.44 66.43 -9.02
N ALA A 47 5.95 65.19 -9.14
CA ALA A 47 5.27 64.49 -8.04
C ALA A 47 6.21 64.28 -6.84
N PHE A 48 7.46 63.89 -7.08
CA PHE A 48 8.49 63.77 -6.04
C PHE A 48 8.78 65.11 -5.36
N LEU A 49 8.96 66.19 -6.12
CA LEU A 49 9.21 67.53 -5.58
C LEU A 49 8.01 68.05 -4.78
N ILE A 50 6.79 67.89 -5.30
CA ILE A 50 5.56 68.26 -4.61
C ILE A 50 5.41 67.47 -3.31
N GLY A 51 5.63 66.15 -3.35
CA GLY A 51 5.57 65.29 -2.17
C GLY A 51 6.62 65.66 -1.12
N SER A 52 7.84 65.96 -1.55
CA SER A 52 8.96 66.35 -0.66
C SER A 52 8.75 67.72 -0.03
N VAL A 53 8.34 68.72 -0.82
CA VAL A 53 8.01 70.07 -0.31
C VAL A 53 6.80 70.01 0.62
N GLY A 54 5.79 69.22 0.27
CA GLY A 54 4.63 68.98 1.12
C GLY A 54 5.01 68.35 2.46
N ALA A 55 5.86 67.31 2.44
CA ALA A 55 6.36 66.67 3.66
C ALA A 55 7.19 67.65 4.52
N TYR A 56 8.09 68.43 3.91
CA TYR A 56 8.86 69.46 4.61
C TYR A 56 7.94 70.50 5.28
N TRP A 57 6.93 70.99 4.57
CA TRP A 57 5.98 71.94 5.13
C TRP A 57 5.18 71.36 6.31
N VAL A 58 4.67 70.12 6.17
CA VAL A 58 3.89 69.46 7.22
C VAL A 58 4.73 69.19 8.46
N TYR A 59 5.92 68.60 8.31
CA TYR A 59 6.73 68.12 9.44
C TYR A 59 7.66 69.19 10.02
N TYR A 60 8.26 70.05 9.20
CA TYR A 60 9.25 71.03 9.65
C TYR A 60 8.63 72.40 9.92
N VAL A 61 7.83 72.94 9.00
CA VAL A 61 7.23 74.28 9.15
C VAL A 61 6.03 74.29 10.10
N LYS A 62 5.20 73.24 10.06
CA LYS A 62 3.99 73.11 10.89
C LYS A 62 4.12 72.10 12.03
N GLY A 63 5.32 71.60 12.31
CA GLY A 63 5.60 70.71 13.45
C GLY A 63 4.78 69.41 13.48
N GLY A 64 4.27 68.94 12.33
CA GLY A 64 3.47 67.73 12.21
C GLY A 64 1.99 67.86 12.59
N GLU A 65 1.49 69.07 12.89
CA GLU A 65 0.10 69.29 13.29
C GLU A 65 -0.93 68.87 12.22
N PRO A 66 -0.73 69.16 10.91
CA PRO A 66 -1.62 68.67 9.85
C PRO A 66 -1.65 67.13 9.76
N ALA A 67 -0.51 66.47 9.93
CA ALA A 67 -0.44 65.00 9.95
C ALA A 67 -1.18 64.41 11.14
N ARG A 68 -1.12 65.04 12.33
CA ARG A 68 -1.87 64.62 13.52
C ARG A 68 -3.38 64.79 13.33
N GLN A 69 -3.82 65.86 12.67
CA GLN A 69 -5.24 66.06 12.36
C GLN A 69 -5.74 65.00 11.37
N ALA A 70 -4.96 64.71 10.33
CA ALA A 70 -5.26 63.63 9.38
C ALA A 70 -5.32 62.25 10.08
N ALA A 71 -4.37 61.97 10.98
CA ALA A 71 -4.37 60.75 11.78
C ALA A 71 -5.58 60.64 12.72
N LYS A 72 -6.07 61.75 13.29
CA LYS A 72 -7.31 61.76 14.09
C LYS A 72 -8.55 61.55 13.23
N ALA A 73 -8.62 62.19 12.06
CA ALA A 73 -9.74 62.08 11.14
C ALA A 73 -9.87 60.68 10.54
N ALA A 74 -8.73 60.03 10.25
CA ALA A 74 -8.66 58.68 9.67
C ALA A 74 -8.01 57.68 10.65
N GLY A 75 -8.38 57.73 11.93
CA GLY A 75 -7.73 56.94 12.99
C GLY A 75 -7.68 55.43 12.72
N GLY A 76 -8.69 54.86 12.08
CA GLY A 76 -8.70 53.45 11.69
C GLY A 76 -7.65 53.11 10.61
N LEU A 77 -7.59 53.91 9.54
CA LEU A 77 -6.61 53.72 8.46
C LEU A 77 -5.18 53.99 8.94
N TYR A 78 -5.00 55.01 9.78
CA TYR A 78 -3.71 55.32 10.40
C TYR A 78 -3.21 54.14 11.22
N ARG A 79 -4.06 53.54 12.07
CA ARG A 79 -3.70 52.33 12.83
C ARG A 79 -3.37 51.15 11.92
N LEU A 80 -4.15 50.91 10.87
CA LEU A 80 -3.85 49.83 9.92
C LEU A 80 -2.48 50.00 9.26
N VAL A 81 -2.14 51.20 8.77
CA VAL A 81 -0.83 51.45 8.16
C VAL A 81 0.30 51.40 9.21
N LEU A 82 0.05 51.89 10.43
CA LEU A 82 0.98 51.84 11.55
C LEU A 82 1.27 50.38 11.97
N ASP A 83 0.24 49.55 12.01
CA ASP A 83 0.31 48.10 12.29
C ASP A 83 0.71 47.30 11.04
N LYS A 84 1.37 47.92 10.05
CA LYS A 84 1.86 47.28 8.82
C LYS A 84 0.79 46.43 8.10
N TRP A 85 -0.42 46.94 8.01
CA TRP A 85 -1.58 46.26 7.44
C TRP A 85 -2.06 45.00 8.18
N ARG A 86 -1.53 44.77 9.38
CA ARG A 86 -1.79 43.59 10.22
C ARG A 86 -1.53 42.24 9.52
N ILE A 87 -0.61 42.24 8.56
CA ILE A 87 -0.27 41.04 7.78
C ILE A 87 0.45 40.03 8.67
N ASP A 88 1.32 40.52 9.56
CA ASP A 88 2.10 39.69 10.47
C ASP A 88 1.17 38.93 11.43
N GLU A 89 0.18 39.61 12.04
CA GLU A 89 -0.80 39.00 12.95
C GLU A 89 -1.78 38.08 12.24
N LEU A 90 -2.16 38.40 11.00
CA LEU A 90 -2.99 37.50 10.19
C LEU A 90 -2.24 36.20 9.90
N TYR A 91 -0.96 36.28 9.53
CA TYR A 91 -0.13 35.11 9.27
C TYR A 91 0.08 34.27 10.53
N GLU A 92 0.34 34.92 11.66
CA GLU A 92 0.48 34.26 12.95
C GLU A 92 -0.81 33.54 13.37
N ALA A 93 -1.96 34.23 13.28
CA ALA A 93 -3.24 33.65 13.67
C ALA A 93 -3.73 32.54 12.73
N THR A 94 -3.44 32.64 11.43
CA THR A 94 -3.96 31.70 10.42
C THR A 94 -2.98 30.58 10.13
N VAL A 95 -1.78 30.91 9.67
CA VAL A 95 -0.81 29.92 9.18
C VAL A 95 -0.08 29.29 10.36
N LEU A 96 0.54 30.10 11.22
CA LEU A 96 1.30 29.56 12.36
C LEU A 96 0.38 28.86 13.35
N GLY A 97 -0.73 29.48 13.74
CA GLY A 97 -1.71 28.86 14.64
C GLY A 97 -2.32 27.55 14.11
N ALA A 98 -2.58 27.45 12.81
CA ALA A 98 -3.06 26.19 12.21
C ALA A 98 -1.96 25.12 12.22
N ILE A 99 -0.71 25.47 11.91
CA ILE A 99 0.40 24.52 11.93
C ILE A 99 0.68 24.03 13.35
N ASP A 100 0.68 24.93 14.34
CA ASP A 100 0.92 24.59 15.73
C ASP A 100 -0.17 23.67 16.28
N SER A 101 -1.45 23.98 16.02
CA SER A 101 -2.56 23.13 16.45
C SER A 101 -2.55 21.75 15.78
N LEU A 102 -2.16 21.65 14.51
CA LEU A 102 -1.96 20.38 13.82
C LEU A 102 -0.80 19.59 14.42
N ALA A 103 0.31 20.25 14.74
CA ALA A 103 1.47 19.61 15.36
C ALA A 103 1.13 19.06 16.76
N GLU A 104 0.43 19.83 17.58
CA GLU A 104 -0.05 19.38 18.89
C GLU A 104 -1.00 18.20 18.78
N THR A 105 -1.94 18.24 17.84
CA THR A 105 -2.89 17.13 17.60
C THR A 105 -2.16 15.87 17.16
N ALA A 106 -1.17 15.99 16.26
CA ALA A 106 -0.35 14.86 15.82
C ALA A 106 0.47 14.28 16.97
N ALA A 107 1.08 15.12 17.81
CA ALA A 107 1.85 14.68 18.96
C ALA A 107 0.97 13.98 20.02
N LEU A 108 -0.24 14.48 20.25
CA LEU A 108 -1.21 13.82 21.12
C LEU A 108 -1.65 12.46 20.55
N PHE A 109 -1.91 12.40 19.24
CA PHE A 109 -2.26 11.15 18.57
C PHE A 109 -1.15 10.11 18.69
N ASP A 110 0.10 10.48 18.44
CA ASP A 110 1.25 9.58 18.58
C ASP A 110 1.37 9.04 20.02
N LYS A 111 1.34 9.92 21.02
CA LYS A 111 1.45 9.53 22.43
C LYS A 111 0.33 8.60 22.89
N TRP A 112 -0.90 8.82 22.45
CA TRP A 112 -2.06 8.07 22.93
C TRP A 112 -2.32 6.81 22.11
N VAL A 113 -2.22 6.90 20.78
CA VAL A 113 -2.56 5.80 19.89
C VAL A 113 -1.33 4.94 19.62
N ILE A 114 -0.22 5.54 19.22
CA ILE A 114 0.97 4.78 18.84
C ILE A 114 1.66 4.25 20.10
N ASP A 115 2.07 5.13 21.00
CA ASP A 115 2.71 4.70 22.24
C ASP A 115 1.73 4.01 23.19
N GLY A 116 0.55 4.59 23.38
CA GLY A 116 -0.43 4.08 24.34
C GLY A 116 -1.08 2.76 23.92
N VAL A 117 -1.56 2.64 22.68
CA VAL A 117 -2.25 1.43 22.22
C VAL A 117 -1.25 0.45 21.63
N LEU A 118 -0.49 0.85 20.60
CA LEU A 118 0.36 -0.11 19.89
C LEU A 118 1.52 -0.60 20.76
N ALA A 119 2.34 0.30 21.28
CA ALA A 119 3.54 -0.12 22.01
C ALA A 119 3.19 -0.76 23.37
N ARG A 120 2.34 -0.13 24.19
CA ARG A 120 2.05 -0.67 25.53
C ARG A 120 1.18 -1.92 25.51
N LEU A 121 0.18 -2.04 24.63
CA LEU A 121 -0.62 -3.28 24.60
C LEU A 121 0.19 -4.45 24.10
N THR A 122 1.00 -4.28 23.06
CA THR A 122 1.87 -5.36 22.58
C THR A 122 2.87 -5.78 23.65
N ALA A 123 3.50 -4.82 24.33
CA ALA A 123 4.38 -5.11 25.46
C ALA A 123 3.64 -5.84 26.60
N LEU A 124 2.41 -5.42 26.94
CA LEU A 124 1.60 -6.05 27.97
C LEU A 124 1.24 -7.50 27.61
N VAL A 125 0.85 -7.75 26.36
CA VAL A 125 0.55 -9.11 25.87
C VAL A 125 1.79 -9.98 25.99
N VAL A 126 2.93 -9.53 25.45
CA VAL A 126 4.19 -10.29 25.51
C VAL A 126 4.61 -10.55 26.96
N GLN A 127 4.54 -9.54 27.83
CA GLN A 127 4.87 -9.68 29.24
C GLN A 127 3.93 -10.64 29.96
N SER A 128 2.64 -10.60 29.66
CA SER A 128 1.64 -11.48 30.27
C SER A 128 1.87 -12.93 29.86
N PHE A 129 2.11 -13.18 28.57
CA PHE A 129 2.46 -14.52 28.07
C PHE A 129 3.78 -15.01 28.67
N GLY A 130 4.80 -14.16 28.76
CA GLY A 130 6.07 -14.50 29.38
C GLY A 130 5.93 -14.83 30.87
N SER A 131 5.12 -14.06 31.61
CA SER A 131 4.82 -14.31 33.02
C SER A 131 4.05 -15.62 33.21
N LEU A 132 3.08 -15.90 32.33
CA LEU A 132 2.33 -17.14 32.35
C LEU A 132 3.27 -18.34 32.10
N PHE A 133 4.10 -18.28 31.07
CA PHE A 133 5.10 -19.32 30.79
C PHE A 133 6.09 -19.51 31.95
N ARG A 134 6.51 -18.42 32.60
CA ARG A 134 7.36 -18.47 33.79
C ARG A 134 6.67 -19.21 34.94
N SER A 135 5.36 -19.05 35.11
CA SER A 135 4.60 -19.74 36.17
C SER A 135 4.56 -21.27 36.00
N PHE A 136 4.64 -21.78 34.76
CA PHE A 136 4.74 -23.23 34.50
C PHE A 136 6.11 -23.81 34.88
N GLN A 137 7.14 -22.98 35.01
CA GLN A 137 8.48 -23.39 35.43
C GLN A 137 8.56 -23.48 36.97
N THR A 138 7.82 -24.42 37.55
CA THR A 138 7.72 -24.62 39.01
C THR A 138 8.96 -25.28 39.65
N GLY A 139 9.97 -25.63 38.85
CA GLY A 139 11.18 -26.35 39.31
C GLY A 139 10.94 -27.80 39.74
N ARG A 140 9.70 -28.31 39.59
CA ARG A 140 9.31 -29.67 39.98
C ARG A 140 9.54 -30.66 38.84
N VAL A 141 10.49 -31.58 39.00
CA VAL A 141 10.81 -32.63 38.00
C VAL A 141 9.58 -33.44 37.57
N GLN A 142 8.65 -33.70 38.49
CA GLN A 142 7.40 -34.42 38.23
C GLN A 142 6.53 -33.77 37.16
N MET A 143 6.46 -32.43 37.09
CA MET A 143 5.67 -31.72 36.08
C MET A 143 6.28 -31.90 34.69
N TYR A 144 7.61 -31.88 34.57
CA TYR A 144 8.28 -32.13 33.29
C TYR A 144 8.02 -33.56 32.81
N ALA A 145 8.11 -34.55 33.69
CA ALA A 145 7.81 -35.94 33.34
C ALA A 145 6.35 -36.12 32.88
N ALA A 146 5.39 -35.50 33.58
CA ALA A 146 3.98 -35.54 33.20
C ALA A 146 3.75 -34.92 31.80
N VAL A 147 4.34 -33.75 31.51
CA VAL A 147 4.25 -33.10 30.19
C VAL A 147 4.87 -33.96 29.10
N MET A 148 6.00 -34.63 29.35
CA MET A 148 6.61 -35.54 28.37
C MET A 148 5.71 -36.73 28.06
N VAL A 149 5.07 -37.34 29.07
CA VAL A 149 4.15 -38.46 28.86
C VAL A 149 2.92 -38.02 28.05
N VAL A 150 2.33 -36.86 28.39
CA VAL A 150 1.21 -36.30 27.61
C VAL A 150 1.63 -35.99 26.18
N GLY A 151 2.81 -35.40 25.98
CA GLY A 151 3.35 -35.10 24.65
C GLY A 151 3.61 -36.35 23.82
N LEU A 152 4.20 -37.39 24.43
CA LEU A 152 4.41 -38.67 23.76
C LEU A 152 3.09 -39.36 23.40
N PHE A 153 2.10 -39.30 24.29
CA PHE A 153 0.77 -39.83 24.02
C PHE A 153 0.07 -39.06 22.90
N ALA A 154 0.10 -37.73 22.92
CA ALA A 154 -0.50 -36.90 21.88
C ALA A 154 0.17 -37.15 20.51
N MET A 155 1.49 -37.23 20.48
CA MET A 155 2.24 -37.57 19.27
C MET A 155 1.88 -38.99 18.79
N GLY A 156 1.87 -39.96 19.70
CA GLY A 156 1.48 -41.33 19.39
C GLY A 156 0.06 -41.43 18.84
N ALA A 157 -0.89 -40.72 19.46
CA ALA A 157 -2.28 -40.65 19.01
C ALA A 157 -2.39 -40.03 17.61
N PHE A 158 -1.68 -38.92 17.36
CA PHE A 158 -1.65 -38.26 16.04
C PHE A 158 -1.13 -39.20 14.94
N PHE A 159 -0.06 -39.96 15.20
CA PHE A 159 0.44 -40.94 14.22
C PHE A 159 -0.42 -42.22 14.15
N ALA A 160 -1.12 -42.58 15.22
CA ALA A 160 -2.00 -43.73 15.27
C ALA A 160 -3.33 -43.49 14.54
N THR A 161 -3.72 -42.23 14.32
CA THR A 161 -4.81 -41.87 13.40
C THR A 161 -4.28 -41.80 11.97
N ALA A 162 -4.96 -42.47 11.05
CA ALA A 162 -4.70 -42.29 9.63
C ALA A 162 -5.12 -40.86 9.24
N HIS A 163 -4.25 -40.15 8.52
CA HIS A 163 -4.50 -38.80 8.00
C HIS A 163 -4.27 -38.85 6.49
N GLY A 164 -5.31 -39.15 5.73
CA GLY A 164 -5.22 -39.32 4.29
C GLY A 164 -5.83 -38.16 3.52
N GLU A 165 -5.16 -37.01 3.41
CA GLU A 165 -5.68 -35.91 2.58
C GLU A 165 -5.63 -36.26 1.07
N LEU A 166 -6.65 -35.87 0.30
CA LEU A 166 -6.73 -36.09 -1.14
C LEU A 166 -6.37 -34.80 -1.89
N VAL A 167 -5.44 -34.90 -2.83
CA VAL A 167 -5.00 -33.77 -3.67
C VAL A 167 -5.08 -34.18 -5.14
N VAL A 168 -5.62 -33.31 -5.99
CA VAL A 168 -5.63 -33.51 -7.45
C VAL A 168 -4.33 -32.94 -8.03
N SER A 169 -3.44 -33.78 -8.54
CA SER A 169 -2.06 -33.39 -8.88
C SER A 169 -1.84 -33.04 -10.36
N LYS A 170 -2.67 -33.52 -11.30
CA LYS A 170 -2.52 -33.19 -12.73
C LYS A 170 -3.84 -33.30 -13.49
N ASP A 171 -4.08 -32.32 -14.36
CA ASP A 171 -5.16 -32.32 -15.36
C ASP A 171 -4.54 -32.57 -16.75
N GLU A 172 -4.77 -33.77 -17.29
CA GLU A 172 -4.30 -34.17 -18.61
C GLU A 172 -5.37 -33.95 -19.70
N PRO A 173 -4.96 -33.54 -20.91
CA PRO A 173 -5.88 -33.30 -22.02
C PRO A 173 -6.69 -34.56 -22.35
N GLY A 174 -8.03 -34.42 -22.34
CA GLY A 174 -8.97 -35.52 -22.53
C GLY A 174 -9.88 -35.81 -21.32
N GLY A 175 -9.63 -35.16 -20.18
CA GLY A 175 -10.40 -35.36 -18.93
C GLY A 175 -9.88 -36.51 -18.09
N MET A 176 -8.57 -36.77 -18.19
CA MET A 176 -7.85 -37.70 -17.34
C MET A 176 -7.23 -36.89 -16.20
N TYR A 177 -7.60 -37.23 -14.97
CA TYR A 177 -7.17 -36.53 -13.77
C TYR A 177 -6.38 -37.47 -12.89
N VAL A 178 -5.26 -36.99 -12.34
CA VAL A 178 -4.47 -37.75 -11.37
C VAL A 178 -4.89 -37.31 -9.97
N VAL A 179 -5.51 -38.22 -9.23
CA VAL A 179 -5.82 -38.04 -7.81
C VAL A 179 -4.70 -38.69 -7.00
N GLU A 180 -4.16 -37.96 -6.04
CA GLU A 180 -3.05 -38.35 -5.18
C GLU A 180 -3.47 -38.29 -3.71
N ALA A 181 -3.23 -39.37 -2.98
CA ALA A 181 -3.43 -39.41 -1.53
C ALA A 181 -2.15 -39.01 -0.80
N ALA A 182 -2.30 -38.29 0.31
CA ALA A 182 -1.19 -37.83 1.13
C ALA A 182 -0.36 -39.02 1.65
N PRO A 183 0.97 -38.97 1.51
CA PRO A 183 1.83 -40.06 1.95
C PRO A 183 1.91 -40.10 3.48
N GLY A 184 1.80 -41.28 4.06
CA GLY A 184 2.06 -41.53 5.48
C GLY A 184 2.85 -42.80 5.73
N LEU A 185 3.40 -42.94 6.94
CA LEU A 185 4.28 -44.04 7.30
C LEU A 185 3.52 -45.37 7.23
N GLY A 186 3.92 -46.23 6.29
CA GLY A 186 3.33 -47.56 6.06
C GLY A 186 1.84 -47.52 5.68
N TYR A 187 1.39 -46.43 5.07
CA TYR A 187 0.03 -46.30 4.59
C TYR A 187 -0.23 -47.23 3.41
N LYS A 188 -1.38 -47.88 3.45
CA LYS A 188 -1.95 -48.63 2.33
C LYS A 188 -3.24 -47.96 1.89
N TYR A 189 -3.52 -48.01 0.60
CA TYR A 189 -4.61 -47.29 -0.04
C TYR A 189 -5.51 -48.29 -0.77
N ARG A 190 -6.82 -48.14 -0.60
CA ARG A 190 -7.82 -48.71 -1.49
C ARG A 190 -8.61 -47.58 -2.12
N TRP A 191 -8.89 -47.70 -3.41
CA TRP A 191 -9.47 -46.64 -4.22
C TRP A 191 -10.81 -47.10 -4.77
N ASP A 192 -11.78 -46.21 -4.82
CA ASP A 192 -13.02 -46.32 -5.59
C ASP A 192 -12.92 -45.23 -6.65
N ARG A 193 -12.67 -45.64 -7.90
CA ARG A 193 -12.20 -44.74 -8.97
C ARG A 193 -13.34 -44.19 -9.78
N ASP A 194 -14.39 -44.98 -9.95
CA ASP A 194 -15.56 -44.67 -10.75
C ASP A 194 -16.78 -44.26 -9.90
N GLY A 195 -16.68 -44.35 -8.56
CA GLY A 195 -17.72 -43.93 -7.63
C GLY A 195 -18.89 -44.90 -7.59
N ASP A 196 -18.71 -46.14 -8.03
CA ASP A 196 -19.75 -47.16 -8.10
C ASP A 196 -20.09 -47.79 -6.73
N GLY A 197 -19.32 -47.45 -5.70
CA GLY A 197 -19.51 -47.97 -4.35
C GLY A 197 -18.60 -49.15 -3.99
N THR A 198 -17.88 -49.69 -4.96
CA THR A 198 -16.98 -50.84 -4.83
C THR A 198 -15.51 -50.42 -4.86
N TRP A 199 -14.63 -51.25 -4.30
CA TRP A 199 -13.21 -50.91 -4.19
C TRP A 199 -12.45 -51.43 -5.42
N ASP A 200 -12.06 -50.49 -6.28
CA ASP A 200 -11.24 -50.68 -7.46
C ASP A 200 -9.76 -50.79 -7.11
N ASN A 201 -9.33 -52.00 -6.74
CA ASN A 201 -7.90 -52.26 -6.58
C ASN A 201 -7.24 -52.43 -7.95
N PRO A 202 -6.33 -51.54 -8.39
CA PRO A 202 -5.52 -51.78 -9.58
C PRO A 202 -4.65 -53.03 -9.36
N ARG A 203 -4.83 -54.02 -10.25
CA ARG A 203 -4.11 -55.30 -10.33
C ARG A 203 -2.71 -55.28 -9.69
N LEU A 204 -2.46 -56.24 -8.79
CA LEU A 204 -1.58 -57.39 -9.01
C LEU A 204 -1.76 -58.40 -7.85
N GLU A 205 -1.98 -59.66 -8.23
CA GLU A 205 -2.17 -60.88 -7.40
C GLU A 205 -3.51 -61.03 -6.64
N GLN A 206 -4.12 -62.21 -6.82
CA GLN A 206 -5.37 -62.63 -6.17
C GLN A 206 -5.21 -62.53 -4.64
N ASP A 207 -6.21 -61.94 -3.98
CA ASP A 207 -6.43 -61.82 -2.53
C ASP A 207 -5.88 -60.60 -1.75
N GLU A 208 -5.21 -59.62 -2.38
CA GLU A 208 -4.83 -58.39 -1.66
C GLU A 208 -5.87 -57.26 -1.80
N THR A 209 -6.48 -56.86 -0.67
CA THR A 209 -7.51 -55.81 -0.59
C THR A 209 -6.96 -54.38 -0.49
N TRP A 210 -5.64 -54.20 -0.43
CA TRP A 210 -4.98 -52.92 -0.21
C TRP A 210 -3.76 -52.74 -1.11
N THR A 211 -3.52 -51.53 -1.60
CA THR A 211 -2.41 -51.22 -2.51
C THR A 211 -1.43 -50.19 -1.92
N LEU A 212 -0.21 -50.13 -2.45
CA LEU A 212 0.75 -49.06 -2.11
C LEU A 212 0.68 -47.88 -3.10
N LEU A 213 -0.31 -47.89 -4.00
CA LEU A 213 -0.45 -46.90 -5.05
C LEU A 213 -1.06 -45.63 -4.48
N GLN A 214 -0.22 -44.61 -4.35
CA GLN A 214 -0.60 -43.28 -3.86
C GLN A 214 -1.31 -42.43 -4.92
N LYS A 215 -1.17 -42.77 -6.20
CA LYS A 215 -1.69 -42.01 -7.33
C LYS A 215 -2.57 -42.88 -8.21
N VAL A 216 -3.71 -42.34 -8.61
CA VAL A 216 -4.65 -43.02 -9.51
C VAL A 216 -5.11 -42.06 -10.60
N GLN A 217 -5.18 -42.57 -11.82
CA GLN A 217 -5.76 -41.85 -12.96
C GLN A 217 -7.25 -42.15 -13.05
N VAL A 218 -8.04 -41.09 -13.16
CA VAL A 218 -9.50 -41.12 -13.13
C VAL A 218 -10.02 -40.34 -14.33
N LYS A 219 -10.96 -40.91 -15.09
CA LYS A 219 -11.54 -40.28 -16.27
C LYS A 219 -12.93 -39.71 -15.95
N VAL A 220 -13.10 -38.39 -15.98
CA VAL A 220 -14.39 -37.74 -15.68
C VAL A 220 -15.10 -37.34 -16.99
N PRO A 221 -16.31 -37.89 -17.27
CA PRO A 221 -17.11 -37.47 -18.43
C PRO A 221 -17.54 -35.99 -18.34
N PRO A 222 -17.73 -35.28 -19.47
CA PRO A 222 -18.13 -33.87 -19.44
C PRO A 222 -19.55 -33.68 -18.88
N GLY A 223 -19.70 -32.80 -17.89
CA GLY A 223 -20.99 -32.48 -17.27
C GLY A 223 -21.47 -33.46 -16.21
N GLU A 224 -20.70 -34.51 -15.92
CA GLU A 224 -21.01 -35.48 -14.86
C GLU A 224 -20.18 -35.20 -13.60
N GLU A 225 -20.78 -35.48 -12.44
CA GLU A 225 -20.12 -35.47 -11.15
C GLU A 225 -19.67 -36.88 -10.82
N MET A 226 -18.39 -37.04 -10.47
CA MET A 226 -17.85 -38.32 -10.05
C MET A 226 -17.24 -38.20 -8.66
N LYS A 227 -17.60 -39.14 -7.78
CA LYS A 227 -17.09 -39.22 -6.43
C LYS A 227 -15.94 -40.19 -6.40
N VAL A 228 -14.73 -39.70 -6.16
CA VAL A 228 -13.56 -40.56 -5.97
C VAL A 228 -13.36 -40.73 -4.48
N ARG A 229 -13.26 -41.97 -4.01
CA ARG A 229 -13.02 -42.27 -2.60
C ARG A 229 -11.69 -42.97 -2.44
N VAL A 230 -10.95 -42.58 -1.41
CA VAL A 230 -9.78 -43.32 -0.96
C VAL A 230 -10.02 -43.73 0.48
N GLU A 231 -9.68 -44.96 0.79
CA GLU A 231 -9.50 -45.33 2.17
C GLU A 231 -8.03 -45.63 2.43
N VAL A 232 -7.55 -45.00 3.48
CA VAL A 232 -6.16 -45.06 3.90
C VAL A 232 -6.09 -45.89 5.17
N GLN A 233 -5.29 -46.94 5.15
CA GLN A 233 -5.00 -47.76 6.31
C GLN A 233 -3.57 -47.50 6.77
N ASN A 234 -3.39 -47.20 8.05
CA ASN A 234 -2.07 -47.06 8.62
C ASN A 234 -1.48 -48.39 9.12
N VAL A 235 -0.24 -48.36 9.63
CA VAL A 235 0.46 -49.53 10.19
C VAL A 235 -0.26 -50.19 11.38
N PHE A 236 -1.16 -49.46 12.04
CA PHE A 236 -1.97 -49.96 13.17
C PHE A 236 -3.32 -50.53 12.72
N LYS A 237 -3.55 -50.68 11.40
CA LYS A 237 -4.80 -51.13 10.78
C LYS A 237 -6.00 -50.19 11.00
N MET A 238 -5.77 -49.00 11.55
CA MET A 238 -6.80 -47.95 11.60
C MET A 238 -7.01 -47.42 10.20
N THR A 239 -8.27 -47.21 9.83
CA THR A 239 -8.64 -46.73 8.49
C THR A 239 -9.35 -45.39 8.57
N GLU A 240 -9.13 -44.55 7.56
CA GLU A 240 -9.85 -43.31 7.34
C GLU A 240 -10.30 -43.27 5.87
N VAL A 241 -11.60 -43.02 5.66
CA VAL A 241 -12.15 -42.80 4.31
C VAL A 241 -12.18 -41.30 4.05
N LYS A 242 -11.60 -40.89 2.92
CA LYS A 242 -11.79 -39.55 2.36
C LYS A 242 -12.45 -39.66 1.00
N GLU A 243 -13.30 -38.69 0.72
CA GLU A 243 -14.02 -38.58 -0.54
C GLU A 243 -13.71 -37.22 -1.14
N ILE A 244 -13.60 -37.16 -2.46
CA ILE A 244 -13.46 -35.92 -3.20
C ILE A 244 -14.44 -35.95 -4.37
N VAL A 245 -15.19 -34.86 -4.55
CA VAL A 245 -16.12 -34.74 -5.67
C VAL A 245 -15.41 -34.01 -6.80
N LEU A 246 -15.28 -34.68 -7.94
CA LEU A 246 -14.72 -34.13 -9.17
C LEU A 246 -15.85 -33.78 -10.13
N ARG A 247 -15.91 -32.52 -10.54
CA ARG A 247 -16.90 -32.03 -11.49
C ARG A 247 -16.25 -31.40 -12.71
N ARG A 248 -16.46 -32.00 -13.88
CA ARG A 248 -15.97 -31.46 -15.15
C ARG A 248 -17.06 -30.58 -15.79
N PRO A 249 -16.82 -29.27 -16.01
CA PRO A 249 -17.81 -28.39 -16.64
C PRO A 249 -18.12 -28.84 -18.07
N LEU A 250 -19.36 -28.58 -18.53
CA LEU A 250 -19.77 -28.86 -19.90
C LEU A 250 -18.88 -28.08 -20.90
N PRO A 251 -18.55 -28.67 -22.07
CA PRO A 251 -17.81 -27.97 -23.09
C PRO A 251 -18.63 -26.75 -23.57
N ASP A 252 -18.05 -25.55 -23.44
CA ASP A 252 -18.68 -24.32 -23.94
C ASP A 252 -18.66 -24.33 -25.47
N LYS A 253 -19.80 -24.66 -26.08
CA LYS A 253 -20.01 -24.72 -27.54
C LYS A 253 -19.84 -23.36 -28.23
N SER A 254 -19.71 -22.28 -27.46
CA SER A 254 -19.50 -20.91 -27.96
C SER A 254 -18.03 -20.64 -28.32
N LYS A 255 -17.11 -21.55 -27.96
CA LYS A 255 -15.68 -21.47 -28.25
C LYS A 255 -15.29 -22.63 -29.18
N PRO A 256 -14.40 -22.43 -30.17
CA PRO A 256 -13.98 -23.50 -31.08
C PRO A 256 -13.36 -24.67 -30.30
N ASP A 257 -13.61 -25.90 -30.75
CA ASP A 257 -13.19 -27.16 -30.10
C ASP A 257 -11.74 -27.09 -29.63
N GLN A 258 -11.56 -26.94 -28.32
CA GLN A 258 -10.24 -26.84 -27.69
C GLN A 258 -9.67 -28.26 -27.50
N VAL A 259 -9.31 -28.90 -28.61
CA VAL A 259 -8.65 -30.21 -28.60
C VAL A 259 -7.27 -30.05 -27.96
N GLY A 260 -7.11 -30.54 -26.72
CA GLY A 260 -5.84 -30.55 -26.00
C GLY A 260 -5.67 -29.52 -24.89
N MET A 261 -6.71 -28.75 -24.53
CA MET A 261 -6.64 -27.83 -23.37
C MET A 261 -7.12 -28.50 -22.07
N THR A 262 -6.35 -28.24 -21.01
CA THR A 262 -6.64 -28.52 -19.58
C THR A 262 -7.93 -27.79 -19.18
N VAL A 263 -8.97 -28.53 -18.77
CA VAL A 263 -10.28 -27.95 -18.42
C VAL A 263 -10.40 -27.88 -16.90
N PRO A 264 -10.50 -26.67 -16.31
CA PRO A 264 -10.51 -26.52 -14.85
C PRO A 264 -11.67 -27.27 -14.21
N ILE A 265 -11.37 -28.01 -13.13
CA ILE A 265 -12.34 -28.75 -12.31
C ILE A 265 -12.79 -27.89 -11.13
N GLU A 266 -14.07 -27.99 -10.78
CA GLU A 266 -14.55 -27.63 -9.45
C GLU A 266 -14.31 -28.80 -8.50
N VAL A 267 -13.38 -28.63 -7.56
CA VAL A 267 -13.07 -29.63 -6.51
C VAL A 267 -13.78 -29.21 -5.23
N SER A 268 -14.67 -30.06 -4.71
CA SER A 268 -15.25 -29.87 -3.37
C SER A 268 -14.63 -30.87 -2.40
N PRO A 269 -14.03 -30.39 -1.28
CA PRO A 269 -13.61 -31.24 -0.17
C PRO A 269 -14.82 -31.74 0.64
#